data_AF-A0A926HK41-F1
#
_entry.id   AF-A0A926HK41-F1
#
_cell.length_a   1.000
_cell.length_b   1.000
_cell.length_c   1.000
_cell.angle_alpha   90.00
_cell.angle_beta   90.00
_cell.angle_gamma   90.00
#
_symmetry.space_group_name_H-M   'P 1'
#
loop_
_entity.id
_entity.type
_entity.pdbx_description
1 polymer ?
#
loop_
_entity_poly.entity_id
_entity_poly.type
_entity_poly.pdbx_seq_one_letter_code
_entity_poly.pdbx_strand_id
1 'polypeptide(L)'
;MRTFILSVFILGSLNSFSQSIDFKSYSGLYSAGSIPDDFTILSSAKYQAEKQKIDADKRRRERKAEDQFFLESSFLMDNLLHSGRVIFGDPVTEYLNQIKDILLKDEPELRKTIRIYTYRNTDANAFTANNGVVLVTTGLLAQCENEAQIAFILCHEFNHYIKNHALNSYMESQRMERGDGIYKSLNRYDVEDEQLRYSKELELEADQSGVTLYKKSNYSIEAVRTAFDVLLYSYLPFNEIEFDKNYFNRETFKIPDDYFLDTVQTISAEEDYNDKESSHPNIKKRKEAAMEELGIAGNSGKKEFLISEETFHYVQKICRYEAVRLYLSDVQYEDALYTNYLLMLDEPDNPVLQKNMAKALYAVSTYKTNRSYGLGMHRSYKKVEGNSQQVFYMTEKIPAKDFSVIALQYIWPLYQNNTEDKAYERMCNDLLTDITVKHKLKLQDFKTEYATDTVSAIVSPTASDSEIIKEEEEKNKTTVSKYQKIKKKEEEEKEEESSKTKTGDNAYWRYALVEILQNETFKTKFAASEKKSDFGLELLEKEGYGYNKKKDEYALGEDKIVIVEPYYMKVDELSDIPVKYEASEQAQIDLKNKIKESAKVLDMEVDFIESTDLSASDTEKFNELNILNDWL
;
A
#
# COMPACT_ATOMS: atom_id res chain seq x y z
N MET A 1 -60.23 -33.11 24.07
CA MET A 1 -59.39 -31.92 23.91
C MET A 1 -57.95 -32.38 23.83
N ARG A 2 -57.31 -32.21 22.67
CA ARG A 2 -55.88 -32.49 22.46
C ARG A 2 -55.12 -31.21 22.74
N THR A 3 -54.24 -31.23 23.74
CA THR A 3 -53.32 -30.13 24.06
C THR A 3 -52.11 -30.23 23.14
N PHE A 4 -51.98 -29.24 22.26
CA PHE A 4 -50.83 -29.02 21.38
C PHE A 4 -49.66 -28.52 22.24
N ILE A 5 -48.53 -29.24 22.24
CA ILE A 5 -47.26 -28.73 22.76
C ILE A 5 -46.55 -28.10 21.56
N LEU A 6 -46.44 -26.77 21.59
CA LEU A 6 -45.75 -25.97 20.60
C LEU A 6 -44.24 -26.03 20.90
N SER A 7 -43.50 -26.85 20.16
CA SER A 7 -42.04 -26.87 20.22
C SER A 7 -41.50 -25.66 19.47
N VAL A 8 -41.05 -24.65 20.22
CA VAL A 8 -40.32 -23.49 19.68
C VAL A 8 -38.94 -23.97 19.24
N PHE A 9 -38.74 -24.11 17.93
CA PHE A 9 -37.41 -24.22 17.33
C PHE A 9 -36.73 -22.85 17.45
N ILE A 10 -35.82 -22.72 18.41
CA ILE A 10 -34.83 -21.64 18.40
C ILE A 10 -33.81 -22.02 17.34
N LEU A 11 -33.95 -21.47 16.14
CA LEU A 11 -32.85 -21.39 15.18
C LEU A 11 -31.79 -20.49 15.79
N GLY A 12 -30.79 -21.11 16.41
CA GLY A 12 -29.55 -20.44 16.77
C GLY A 12 -28.83 -20.07 15.49
N SER A 13 -28.94 -18.82 15.08
CA SER A 13 -27.97 -18.19 14.20
C SER A 13 -26.62 -18.23 14.90
N LEU A 14 -25.70 -19.05 14.39
CA LEU A 14 -24.28 -18.95 14.70
C LEU A 14 -23.85 -17.54 14.25
N ASN A 15 -23.84 -16.61 15.20
CA ASN A 15 -23.16 -15.33 15.01
C ASN A 15 -21.68 -15.65 14.91
N SER A 16 -21.16 -15.71 13.67
CA SER A 16 -19.73 -15.57 13.43
C SER A 16 -19.29 -14.28 14.11
N PHE A 17 -18.27 -14.37 14.96
CA PHE A 17 -17.65 -13.22 15.62
C PHE A 17 -17.00 -12.32 14.56
N SER A 18 -17.77 -11.50 13.85
CA SER A 18 -17.21 -10.38 13.10
C SER A 18 -16.91 -9.29 14.10
N GLN A 19 -15.64 -8.93 14.27
CA GLN A 19 -15.24 -7.76 15.04
C GLN A 19 -15.95 -6.52 14.46
N SER A 20 -16.77 -5.85 15.27
CA SER A 20 -17.25 -4.51 14.95
C SER A 20 -16.10 -3.53 15.19
N ILE A 21 -15.61 -2.90 14.14
CA ILE A 21 -14.52 -1.94 14.18
C ILE A 21 -15.08 -0.57 14.58
N ASP A 22 -14.53 0.00 15.65
CA ASP A 22 -14.76 1.40 15.98
C ASP A 22 -13.75 2.27 15.20
N PHE A 23 -14.24 2.94 14.16
CA PHE A 23 -13.42 3.82 13.33
C PHE A 23 -12.87 5.05 14.07
N LYS A 24 -13.41 5.41 15.25
CA LYS A 24 -12.87 6.49 16.08
C LYS A 24 -11.67 6.06 16.94
N SER A 25 -11.41 4.76 17.03
CA SER A 25 -10.24 4.20 17.71
C SER A 25 -9.54 3.15 16.85
N TYR A 26 -9.65 3.26 15.53
CA TYR A 26 -9.07 2.32 14.58
C TYR A 26 -7.55 2.24 14.75
N SER A 27 -7.05 1.03 15.00
CA SER A 27 -5.63 0.76 15.26
C SER A 27 -4.98 -0.14 14.22
N GLY A 28 -5.73 -0.62 13.23
CA GLY A 28 -5.26 -1.52 12.18
C GLY A 28 -6.17 -2.73 11.99
N LEU A 29 -5.88 -3.52 10.96
CA LEU A 29 -6.53 -4.80 10.69
C LEU A 29 -5.66 -5.95 11.21
N TYR A 30 -6.24 -6.86 11.98
CA TYR A 30 -5.53 -7.92 12.70
C TYR A 30 -6.20 -9.27 12.52
N SER A 31 -5.43 -10.34 12.68
CA SER A 31 -5.96 -11.69 12.61
C SER A 31 -6.89 -11.98 13.79
N ALA A 32 -7.90 -12.83 13.56
CA ALA A 32 -8.83 -13.27 14.59
C ALA A 32 -9.17 -14.76 14.42
N GLY A 33 -9.78 -15.34 15.45
CA GLY A 33 -10.08 -16.78 15.48
C GLY A 33 -8.83 -17.63 15.70
N SER A 34 -8.90 -18.91 15.35
CA SER A 34 -7.78 -19.85 15.48
C SER A 34 -6.82 -19.73 14.31
N ILE A 35 -5.53 -19.86 14.58
CA ILE A 35 -4.49 -19.86 13.54
C ILE A 35 -4.72 -21.05 12.58
N PRO A 36 -4.87 -20.83 11.26
CA PRO A 36 -5.03 -21.92 10.30
C PRO A 36 -3.79 -22.80 10.18
N ASP A 37 -3.98 -24.06 9.78
CA ASP A 37 -2.90 -25.03 9.53
C ASP A 37 -1.85 -24.52 8.52
N ASP A 38 -2.28 -23.67 7.58
CA ASP A 38 -1.38 -23.00 6.62
C ASP A 38 -0.28 -22.15 7.31
N PHE A 39 -0.45 -21.74 8.56
CA PHE A 39 0.53 -20.94 9.32
C PHE A 39 1.23 -21.74 10.44
N THR A 40 0.84 -22.99 10.68
CA THR A 40 1.38 -23.77 11.82
C THR A 40 2.08 -25.05 11.39
N ILE A 41 1.78 -25.58 10.20
CA ILE A 41 2.48 -26.72 9.64
C ILE A 41 3.80 -26.25 9.01
N LEU A 42 4.90 -26.92 9.31
CA LEU A 42 6.23 -26.63 8.73
C LEU A 42 6.23 -26.67 7.20
N SER A 43 7.06 -25.81 6.59
CA SER A 43 7.28 -25.77 5.14
C SER A 43 7.70 -27.12 4.58
N SER A 44 8.62 -27.82 5.26
CA SER A 44 9.04 -29.17 4.85
C SER A 44 7.88 -30.17 4.84
N ALA A 45 7.00 -30.15 5.84
CA ALA A 45 5.85 -31.05 5.90
C ALA A 45 4.83 -30.78 4.79
N LYS A 46 4.55 -29.50 4.49
CA LYS A 46 3.73 -29.06 3.34
C LYS A 46 4.33 -29.57 2.02
N TYR A 47 5.63 -29.36 1.82
CA TYR A 47 6.36 -29.85 0.66
C TYR A 47 6.26 -31.38 0.50
N GLN A 48 6.47 -32.15 1.56
CA GLN A 48 6.38 -33.62 1.49
C GLN A 48 4.97 -34.11 1.12
N ALA A 49 3.91 -33.39 1.49
CA ALA A 49 2.55 -33.70 1.07
C ALA A 49 2.31 -33.40 -0.42
N GLU A 50 2.82 -32.28 -0.94
CA GLU A 50 2.74 -31.93 -2.36
C GLU A 50 3.56 -32.89 -3.24
N LYS A 51 4.75 -33.28 -2.78
CA LYS A 51 5.64 -34.23 -3.47
C LYS A 51 4.95 -35.56 -3.78
N GLN A 52 4.04 -36.02 -2.91
CA GLN A 52 3.30 -37.26 -3.11
C GLN A 52 2.31 -37.19 -4.28
N LYS A 53 1.97 -35.99 -4.76
CA LYS A 53 1.07 -35.77 -5.90
C LYS A 53 1.78 -35.89 -7.26
N ILE A 54 3.12 -35.98 -7.27
CA ILE A 54 3.89 -36.13 -8.51
C ILE A 54 3.58 -37.48 -9.16
N ASP A 55 3.11 -37.44 -10.39
CA ASP A 55 2.79 -38.64 -11.17
C ASP A 55 4.06 -39.47 -11.44
N ALA A 56 4.05 -40.72 -10.97
CA ALA A 56 5.16 -41.65 -11.10
C ALA A 56 5.47 -42.03 -12.55
N ASP A 57 4.50 -41.91 -13.46
CA ASP A 57 4.62 -42.30 -14.86
C ASP A 57 5.25 -41.19 -15.74
N LYS A 58 5.29 -39.93 -15.26
CA LYS A 58 5.96 -38.82 -15.95
C LYS A 58 7.45 -39.09 -16.14
N ARG A 59 8.12 -38.43 -17.10
CA ARG A 59 9.57 -38.65 -17.29
C ARG A 59 10.34 -38.24 -16.05
N ARG A 60 11.44 -38.93 -15.72
CA ARG A 60 12.30 -38.59 -14.55
C ARG A 60 12.64 -37.10 -14.45
N ARG A 61 12.88 -36.46 -15.60
CA ARG A 61 13.21 -35.04 -15.69
C ARG A 61 12.03 -34.14 -15.33
N GLU A 62 10.82 -34.47 -15.79
CA GLU A 62 9.59 -33.76 -15.44
C GLU A 62 9.29 -33.91 -13.95
N ARG A 63 9.37 -35.14 -13.41
CA ARG A 63 9.20 -35.38 -11.97
C ARG A 63 10.19 -34.58 -11.12
N LYS A 64 11.44 -34.43 -11.56
CA LYS A 64 12.44 -33.60 -10.85
C LYS A 64 12.05 -32.11 -10.87
N ALA A 65 11.51 -31.62 -11.98
CA ALA A 65 11.05 -30.23 -12.07
C ALA A 65 9.81 -29.98 -11.20
N GLU A 66 8.85 -30.91 -11.16
CA GLU A 66 7.69 -30.79 -10.26
C GLU A 66 8.10 -30.87 -8.79
N ASP A 67 9.01 -31.79 -8.43
CA ASP A 67 9.59 -31.87 -7.09
C ASP A 67 10.25 -30.55 -6.67
N GLN A 68 10.98 -29.93 -7.60
CA GLN A 68 11.62 -28.64 -7.36
C GLN A 68 10.61 -27.51 -7.18
N PHE A 69 9.59 -27.45 -8.04
CA PHE A 69 8.52 -26.48 -7.93
C PHE A 69 7.82 -26.56 -6.59
N PHE A 70 7.42 -27.76 -6.15
CA PHE A 70 6.74 -27.95 -4.87
C PHE A 70 7.63 -27.61 -3.69
N LEU A 71 8.94 -27.85 -3.78
CA LEU A 71 9.90 -27.43 -2.77
C LEU A 71 9.95 -25.90 -2.67
N GLU A 72 10.23 -25.21 -3.77
CA GLU A 72 10.36 -23.75 -3.79
C GLU A 72 9.04 -23.06 -3.42
N SER A 73 7.92 -23.51 -3.99
CA SER A 73 6.63 -22.86 -3.78
C SER A 73 6.12 -23.02 -2.35
N SER A 74 6.38 -24.16 -1.69
CA SER A 74 5.99 -24.36 -0.29
C SER A 74 6.71 -23.38 0.64
N PHE A 75 8.03 -23.23 0.47
CA PHE A 75 8.83 -22.33 1.30
C PHE A 75 8.57 -20.85 1.00
N LEU A 76 8.40 -20.48 -0.28
CA LEU A 76 8.06 -19.10 -0.65
C LEU A 76 6.68 -18.70 -0.13
N MET A 77 5.69 -19.60 -0.21
CA MET A 77 4.35 -19.35 0.33
C MET A 77 4.38 -19.16 1.84
N ASP A 78 5.14 -19.97 2.56
CA ASP A 78 5.26 -19.88 4.01
C ASP A 78 5.90 -18.55 4.46
N ASN A 79 6.98 -18.14 3.80
CA ASN A 79 7.60 -16.83 4.03
C ASN A 79 6.61 -15.68 3.82
N LEU A 80 5.72 -15.80 2.83
CA LEU A 80 4.70 -14.80 2.56
C LEU A 80 3.60 -14.78 3.63
N LEU A 81 3.11 -15.95 4.05
CA LEU A 81 2.14 -16.08 5.15
C LEU A 81 2.69 -15.50 6.47
N HIS A 82 3.98 -15.67 6.72
CA HIS A 82 4.66 -15.17 7.91
C HIS A 82 5.30 -13.77 7.75
N SER A 83 5.06 -13.09 6.63
CA SER A 83 5.65 -11.78 6.32
C SER A 83 5.21 -10.63 7.23
N GLY A 84 4.25 -10.85 8.14
CA GLY A 84 3.57 -9.81 8.89
C GLY A 84 2.35 -9.24 8.17
N ARG A 85 2.30 -9.31 6.83
CA ARG A 85 1.24 -8.66 6.04
C ARG A 85 0.05 -9.55 5.71
N VAL A 86 0.15 -10.86 5.83
CA VAL A 86 -0.99 -11.78 5.61
C VAL A 86 -1.68 -12.07 6.93
N ILE A 87 -3.01 -11.94 6.95
CA ILE A 87 -3.86 -12.12 8.14
C ILE A 87 -5.05 -13.01 7.83
N PHE A 88 -5.66 -13.56 8.87
CA PHE A 88 -6.76 -14.52 8.78
C PHE A 88 -7.88 -14.22 9.77
N GLY A 89 -9.10 -14.65 9.47
CA GLY A 89 -10.28 -14.50 10.34
C GLY A 89 -10.68 -13.06 10.64
N ASP A 90 -10.02 -12.08 10.02
CA ASP A 90 -10.39 -10.68 10.08
C ASP A 90 -11.69 -10.43 9.26
N PRO A 91 -12.38 -9.29 9.47
CA PRO A 91 -13.63 -9.00 8.78
C PRO A 91 -13.55 -9.06 7.24
N VAL A 92 -12.39 -8.75 6.65
CA VAL A 92 -12.20 -8.81 5.20
C VAL A 92 -12.09 -10.27 4.74
N THR A 93 -11.25 -11.09 5.41
CA THR A 93 -11.15 -12.54 5.14
C THR A 93 -12.51 -13.23 5.26
N GLU A 94 -13.28 -12.94 6.30
CA GLU A 94 -14.60 -13.55 6.52
C GLU A 94 -15.59 -13.17 5.41
N TYR A 95 -15.59 -11.90 4.99
CA TYR A 95 -16.43 -11.45 3.88
C TYR A 95 -16.07 -12.13 2.55
N LEU A 96 -14.78 -12.24 2.24
CA LEU A 96 -14.30 -12.95 1.05
C LEU A 96 -14.69 -14.44 1.07
N ASN A 97 -14.63 -15.08 2.23
CA ASN A 97 -15.05 -16.47 2.39
C ASN A 97 -16.57 -16.66 2.17
N GLN A 98 -17.40 -15.68 2.52
CA GLN A 98 -18.84 -15.71 2.20
C GLN A 98 -19.08 -15.62 0.68
N ILE A 99 -18.32 -14.78 -0.04
CA ILE A 99 -18.40 -14.71 -1.51
C ILE A 99 -17.97 -16.05 -2.12
N LYS A 100 -16.85 -16.62 -1.63
CA LYS A 100 -16.39 -17.97 -2.03
C LYS A 100 -17.47 -19.02 -1.83
N ASP A 101 -18.16 -19.01 -0.68
CA ASP A 101 -19.22 -19.97 -0.39
C ASP A 101 -20.41 -19.87 -1.35
N ILE A 102 -20.74 -18.66 -1.80
CA ILE A 102 -21.76 -18.42 -2.84
C ILE A 102 -21.29 -18.97 -4.20
N LEU A 103 -20.05 -18.65 -4.59
CA LEU A 103 -19.49 -19.03 -5.89
C LEU A 103 -19.28 -20.53 -6.04
N LEU A 104 -18.86 -21.21 -4.97
CA LEU A 104 -18.48 -22.62 -4.95
C LEU A 104 -19.53 -23.51 -4.26
N LYS A 105 -20.78 -23.03 -4.12
CA LYS A 105 -21.87 -23.77 -3.44
C LYS A 105 -22.09 -25.19 -3.99
N ASP A 106 -21.87 -25.37 -5.30
CA ASP A 106 -22.06 -26.63 -6.02
C ASP A 106 -20.75 -27.45 -6.16
N GLU A 107 -19.64 -26.94 -5.63
CA GLU A 107 -18.28 -27.53 -5.75
C GLU A 107 -17.63 -27.71 -4.35
N PRO A 108 -18.20 -28.56 -3.46
CA PRO A 108 -17.82 -28.59 -2.04
C PRO A 108 -16.36 -29.01 -1.77
N GLU A 109 -15.78 -29.85 -2.61
CA GLU A 109 -14.38 -30.28 -2.46
C GLU A 109 -13.41 -29.16 -2.87
N LEU A 110 -13.70 -28.44 -3.96
CA LEU A 110 -12.95 -27.25 -4.34
C LEU A 110 -13.07 -26.17 -3.27
N ARG A 111 -14.28 -25.95 -2.74
CA ARG A 111 -14.55 -24.96 -1.69
C ARG A 111 -13.77 -25.21 -0.39
N LYS A 112 -13.54 -26.47 -0.02
CA LYS A 112 -12.66 -26.85 1.11
C LYS A 112 -11.18 -26.63 0.79
N THR A 113 -10.82 -26.78 -0.47
CA THR A 113 -9.43 -26.67 -0.93
C THR A 113 -8.99 -25.22 -1.15
N ILE A 114 -9.92 -24.31 -1.44
CA ILE A 114 -9.62 -22.89 -1.57
C ILE A 114 -9.69 -22.20 -0.20
N ARG A 115 -8.56 -21.62 0.22
CA ARG A 115 -8.40 -20.90 1.49
C ARG A 115 -8.01 -19.46 1.17
N ILE A 116 -8.87 -18.52 1.54
CA ILE A 116 -8.68 -17.10 1.24
C ILE A 116 -8.15 -16.40 2.47
N TYR A 117 -7.12 -15.57 2.31
CA TYR A 117 -6.57 -14.70 3.35
C TYR A 117 -6.43 -13.27 2.84
N THR A 118 -6.59 -12.31 3.75
CA THR A 118 -6.35 -10.90 3.46
C THR A 118 -4.86 -10.60 3.48
N TYR A 119 -4.40 -9.90 2.45
CA TYR A 119 -3.05 -9.39 2.33
C TYR A 119 -3.06 -7.86 2.50
N ARG A 120 -2.44 -7.37 3.58
CA ARG A 120 -2.33 -5.93 3.87
C ARG A 120 -1.37 -5.27 2.89
N ASN A 121 -1.92 -4.73 1.81
CA ASN A 121 -1.20 -4.04 0.74
C ASN A 121 -2.14 -3.03 0.07
N THR A 122 -1.62 -1.86 -0.29
CA THR A 122 -2.37 -0.78 -0.95
C THR A 122 -2.58 -1.00 -2.44
N ASP A 123 -1.76 -1.83 -3.08
CA ASP A 123 -1.91 -2.18 -4.49
C ASP A 123 -3.16 -3.04 -4.70
N ALA A 124 -3.95 -2.75 -5.73
CA ALA A 124 -5.12 -3.54 -6.06
C ALA A 124 -4.71 -4.83 -6.77
N ASN A 125 -4.65 -5.93 -6.03
CA ASN A 125 -4.24 -7.22 -6.54
C ASN A 125 -4.94 -8.41 -5.84
N ALA A 126 -4.95 -9.55 -6.51
CA ALA A 126 -5.25 -10.85 -5.94
C ALA A 126 -4.38 -11.90 -6.65
N PHE A 127 -3.98 -12.95 -5.96
CA PHE A 127 -3.26 -14.05 -6.60
C PHE A 127 -3.47 -15.36 -5.87
N THR A 128 -3.30 -16.45 -6.62
CA THR A 128 -3.56 -17.80 -6.16
C THR A 128 -2.31 -18.67 -6.23
N ALA A 129 -1.97 -19.30 -5.10
CA ALA A 129 -0.88 -20.25 -5.01
C ALA A 129 -1.29 -21.66 -5.47
N ASN A 130 -0.30 -22.48 -5.81
CA ASN A 130 -0.51 -23.84 -6.32
C ASN A 130 -1.15 -24.81 -5.31
N ASN A 131 -1.13 -24.47 -4.02
CA ASN A 131 -1.74 -25.29 -2.97
C ASN A 131 -3.21 -24.92 -2.71
N GLY A 132 -3.74 -23.86 -3.31
CA GLY A 132 -5.12 -23.38 -3.12
C GLY A 132 -5.27 -22.22 -2.13
N VAL A 133 -4.16 -21.64 -1.66
CA VAL A 133 -4.21 -20.36 -0.94
C VAL A 133 -4.47 -19.23 -1.96
N VAL A 134 -5.43 -18.36 -1.66
CA VAL A 134 -5.73 -17.16 -2.42
C VAL A 134 -5.50 -15.96 -1.52
N LEU A 135 -4.61 -15.05 -1.93
CA LEU A 135 -4.33 -13.82 -1.22
C LEU A 135 -5.03 -12.66 -1.93
N VAL A 136 -5.83 -11.91 -1.18
CA VAL A 136 -6.57 -10.75 -1.71
C VAL A 136 -6.13 -9.51 -0.97
N THR A 137 -5.68 -8.51 -1.71
CA THR A 137 -5.15 -7.27 -1.12
C THR A 137 -6.26 -6.38 -0.55
N THR A 138 -5.95 -5.66 0.52
CA THR A 138 -6.81 -4.56 1.00
C THR A 138 -7.01 -3.47 -0.07
N GLY A 139 -5.99 -3.21 -0.90
CA GLY A 139 -6.05 -2.27 -2.01
C GLY A 139 -7.13 -2.62 -3.03
N LEU A 140 -7.32 -3.92 -3.32
CA LEU A 140 -8.36 -4.34 -4.26
C LEU A 140 -9.75 -4.02 -3.73
N LEU A 141 -10.03 -4.34 -2.45
CA LEU A 141 -11.35 -4.07 -1.86
C LEU A 141 -11.60 -2.58 -1.64
N ALA A 142 -10.56 -1.77 -1.47
CA ALA A 142 -10.69 -0.32 -1.40
C ALA A 142 -11.18 0.28 -2.74
N GLN A 143 -10.84 -0.37 -3.86
CA GLN A 143 -11.10 0.07 -5.24
C GLN A 143 -12.40 -0.46 -5.84
N CYS A 144 -12.77 -1.73 -5.57
CA CYS A 144 -14.01 -2.28 -6.11
C CYS A 144 -15.22 -1.44 -5.71
N GLU A 145 -16.20 -1.32 -6.59
CA GLU A 145 -17.44 -0.53 -6.39
C GLU A 145 -18.60 -1.40 -5.91
N ASN A 146 -18.55 -2.72 -6.14
CA ASN A 146 -19.56 -3.66 -5.68
C ASN A 146 -19.02 -5.09 -5.45
N GLU A 147 -19.82 -5.90 -4.77
CA GLU A 147 -19.51 -7.29 -4.41
C GLU A 147 -19.37 -8.21 -5.64
N ALA A 148 -20.15 -7.96 -6.69
CA ALA A 148 -20.12 -8.73 -7.93
C ALA A 148 -18.77 -8.60 -8.68
N GLN A 149 -18.10 -7.44 -8.62
CA GLN A 149 -16.74 -7.28 -9.17
C GLN A 149 -15.73 -8.16 -8.43
N ILE A 150 -15.76 -8.16 -7.10
CA ILE A 150 -14.90 -9.02 -6.26
C ILE A 150 -15.16 -10.49 -6.61
N ALA A 151 -16.43 -10.87 -6.75
CA ALA A 151 -16.83 -12.22 -7.08
C ALA A 151 -16.28 -12.68 -8.45
N PHE A 152 -16.24 -11.80 -9.45
CA PHE A 152 -15.62 -12.13 -10.75
C PHE A 152 -14.10 -12.32 -10.63
N ILE A 153 -13.42 -11.43 -9.90
CA ILE A 153 -11.97 -11.53 -9.68
C ILE A 153 -11.63 -12.83 -8.93
N LEU A 154 -12.41 -13.20 -7.91
CA LEU A 154 -12.25 -14.49 -7.24
C LEU A 154 -12.47 -15.69 -8.17
N CYS A 155 -13.43 -15.62 -9.09
CA CYS A 155 -13.61 -16.68 -10.10
C CYS A 155 -12.40 -16.81 -11.04
N HIS A 156 -11.78 -15.70 -11.43
CA HIS A 156 -10.53 -15.69 -12.20
C HIS A 156 -9.41 -16.38 -11.40
N GLU A 157 -9.22 -15.98 -10.15
CA GLU A 157 -8.23 -16.56 -9.23
C GLU A 157 -8.43 -18.07 -8.99
N PHE A 158 -9.67 -18.51 -8.74
CA PHE A 158 -9.96 -19.93 -8.57
C PHE A 158 -9.59 -20.74 -9.81
N ASN A 159 -9.69 -20.15 -11.01
CA ASN A 159 -9.31 -20.84 -12.24
C ASN A 159 -7.80 -20.97 -12.44
N HIS A 160 -6.99 -20.02 -11.94
CA HIS A 160 -5.54 -20.23 -11.87
C HIS A 160 -5.19 -21.49 -11.07
N TYR A 161 -5.89 -21.75 -9.97
CA TYR A 161 -5.74 -22.99 -9.20
C TYR A 161 -6.28 -24.21 -9.94
N ILE A 162 -7.54 -24.18 -10.40
CA ILE A 162 -8.21 -25.32 -11.05
C ILE A 162 -7.41 -25.82 -12.27
N LYS A 163 -6.80 -24.90 -13.02
CA LYS A 163 -6.01 -25.20 -14.22
C LYS A 163 -4.52 -25.43 -13.96
N ASN A 164 -4.07 -25.35 -12.70
CA ASN A 164 -2.67 -25.50 -12.30
C ASN A 164 -1.71 -24.51 -13.00
N HIS A 165 -2.14 -23.26 -13.24
CA HIS A 165 -1.36 -22.28 -14.00
C HIS A 165 0.03 -22.02 -13.42
N ALA A 166 0.17 -21.99 -12.09
CA ALA A 166 1.47 -21.81 -11.43
C ALA A 166 2.45 -22.94 -11.77
N LEU A 167 2.01 -24.20 -11.67
CA LEU A 167 2.85 -25.36 -12.02
C LEU A 167 3.13 -25.40 -13.52
N ASN A 168 2.11 -25.14 -14.36
CA ASN A 168 2.26 -25.16 -15.81
C ASN A 168 3.27 -24.09 -16.29
N SER A 169 3.18 -22.88 -15.75
CA SER A 169 4.13 -21.78 -15.99
C SER A 169 5.56 -22.16 -15.62
N TYR A 170 5.76 -22.76 -14.44
CA TYR A 170 7.07 -23.25 -14.03
C TYR A 170 7.61 -24.34 -14.96
N MET A 171 6.76 -25.32 -15.29
CA MET A 171 7.15 -26.44 -16.16
C MET A 171 7.51 -25.98 -17.57
N GLU A 172 6.82 -24.96 -18.08
CA GLU A 172 7.09 -24.37 -19.38
C GLU A 172 8.38 -23.54 -19.37
N SER A 173 8.60 -22.72 -18.33
CA SER A 173 9.87 -22.01 -18.11
C SER A 173 11.05 -23.00 -18.06
N GLN A 174 10.88 -24.12 -17.35
CA GLN A 174 11.90 -25.17 -17.35
C GLN A 174 12.13 -25.75 -18.75
N ARG A 175 11.10 -25.93 -19.59
CA ARG A 175 11.28 -26.40 -20.99
C ARG A 175 12.02 -25.37 -21.84
N MET A 176 11.77 -24.08 -21.63
CA MET A 176 12.42 -22.96 -22.30
C MET A 176 13.91 -22.91 -21.97
N GLU A 177 14.28 -22.90 -20.68
CA GLU A 177 15.67 -22.88 -20.21
C GLU A 177 16.49 -24.05 -20.76
N ARG A 178 15.85 -25.20 -20.87
CA ARG A 178 16.46 -26.44 -21.38
C ARG A 178 16.59 -26.47 -22.90
N GLY A 179 15.92 -25.56 -23.60
CA GLY A 179 15.80 -25.62 -25.06
C GLY A 179 15.12 -26.92 -25.51
N ASP A 180 14.02 -27.33 -24.89
CA ASP A 180 13.27 -28.53 -25.32
C ASP A 180 12.25 -28.18 -26.43
N GLY A 181 11.90 -29.13 -27.31
CA GLY A 181 10.86 -28.92 -28.33
C GLY A 181 11.15 -27.77 -29.30
N ILE A 182 10.23 -26.82 -29.42
CA ILE A 182 10.35 -25.64 -30.30
C ILE A 182 11.51 -24.72 -29.89
N TYR A 183 11.88 -24.69 -28.59
CA TYR A 183 12.91 -23.80 -28.05
C TYR A 183 14.32 -24.17 -28.50
N LYS A 184 14.54 -25.38 -29.04
CA LYS A 184 15.85 -25.82 -29.59
C LYS A 184 16.41 -24.91 -30.67
N SER A 185 15.51 -24.33 -31.46
CA SER A 185 15.84 -23.53 -32.63
C SER A 185 15.66 -22.03 -32.41
N LEU A 186 15.20 -21.63 -31.23
CA LEU A 186 14.90 -20.24 -30.91
C LEU A 186 16.12 -19.53 -30.32
N ASN A 187 16.27 -18.26 -30.66
CA ASN A 187 17.24 -17.40 -30.01
C ASN A 187 16.67 -16.89 -28.67
N ARG A 188 17.49 -16.26 -27.83
CA ARG A 188 17.08 -15.80 -26.50
C ARG A 188 15.87 -14.85 -26.53
N TYR A 189 15.83 -13.90 -27.48
CA TYR A 189 14.70 -12.96 -27.60
C TYR A 189 13.42 -13.67 -28.01
N ASP A 190 13.52 -14.65 -28.91
CA ASP A 190 12.36 -15.46 -29.29
C ASP A 190 11.83 -16.26 -28.09
N VAL A 191 12.72 -16.79 -27.23
CA VAL A 191 12.30 -17.49 -26.00
C VAL A 191 11.59 -16.56 -25.02
N GLU A 192 12.09 -15.32 -24.85
CA GLU A 192 11.46 -14.30 -24.01
C GLU A 192 10.06 -13.93 -24.56
N ASP A 193 9.92 -13.75 -25.89
CA ASP A 193 8.64 -13.50 -26.55
C ASP A 193 7.65 -14.68 -26.37
N GLU A 194 8.12 -15.92 -26.44
CA GLU A 194 7.31 -17.13 -26.18
C GLU A 194 6.86 -17.22 -24.72
N GLN A 195 7.72 -16.87 -23.76
CA GLN A 195 7.40 -16.86 -22.34
C GLN A 195 6.26 -15.87 -22.04
N LEU A 196 6.36 -14.65 -22.57
CA LEU A 196 5.31 -13.64 -22.43
C LEU A 196 4.02 -14.10 -23.11
N ARG A 197 4.10 -14.73 -24.29
CA ARG A 197 2.90 -15.27 -24.95
C ARG A 197 2.22 -16.35 -24.12
N TYR A 198 2.99 -17.29 -23.56
CA TYR A 198 2.45 -18.35 -22.72
C TYR A 198 1.75 -17.80 -21.47
N SER A 199 2.38 -16.82 -20.80
CA SER A 199 1.75 -16.11 -19.67
C SER A 199 0.41 -15.48 -20.08
N LYS A 200 0.37 -14.81 -21.23
CA LYS A 200 -0.86 -14.19 -21.77
C LYS A 200 -1.96 -15.21 -22.11
N GLU A 201 -1.60 -16.40 -22.60
CA GLU A 201 -2.54 -17.49 -22.86
C GLU A 201 -3.20 -17.99 -21.56
N LEU A 202 -2.42 -18.14 -20.47
CA LEU A 202 -2.96 -18.55 -19.17
C LEU A 202 -3.93 -17.52 -18.58
N GLU A 203 -3.65 -16.22 -18.73
CA GLU A 203 -4.53 -15.14 -18.28
C GLU A 203 -5.89 -15.16 -19.02
N LEU A 204 -5.87 -15.35 -20.35
CA LEU A 204 -7.09 -15.45 -21.15
C LEU A 204 -7.89 -16.71 -20.80
N GLU A 205 -7.22 -17.84 -20.55
CA GLU A 205 -7.88 -19.06 -20.08
C GLU A 205 -8.55 -18.86 -18.72
N ALA A 206 -7.90 -18.15 -17.80
CA ALA A 206 -8.44 -17.82 -16.49
C ALA A 206 -9.63 -16.85 -16.57
N ASP A 207 -9.57 -15.84 -17.43
CA ASP A 207 -10.68 -14.91 -17.69
C ASP A 207 -11.91 -15.66 -18.22
N GLN A 208 -11.75 -16.48 -19.26
CA GLN A 208 -12.85 -17.23 -19.88
C GLN A 208 -13.44 -18.26 -18.90
N SER A 209 -12.59 -19.11 -18.31
CA SER A 209 -13.05 -20.12 -17.35
C SER A 209 -13.65 -19.48 -16.09
N GLY A 210 -13.13 -18.30 -15.71
CA GLY A 210 -13.66 -17.45 -14.65
C GLY A 210 -15.08 -16.98 -14.95
N VAL A 211 -15.35 -16.51 -16.17
CA VAL A 211 -16.72 -16.17 -16.61
C VAL A 211 -17.64 -17.39 -16.57
N THR A 212 -17.18 -18.57 -17.03
CA THR A 212 -17.98 -19.80 -16.97
C THR A 212 -18.38 -20.15 -15.52
N LEU A 213 -17.45 -20.04 -14.56
CA LEU A 213 -17.74 -20.27 -13.15
C LEU A 213 -18.68 -19.19 -12.59
N TYR A 214 -18.40 -17.92 -12.88
CA TYR A 214 -19.17 -16.76 -12.43
C TYR A 214 -20.63 -16.82 -12.89
N LYS A 215 -20.90 -17.29 -14.11
CA LYS A 215 -22.25 -17.45 -14.68
C LYS A 215 -23.17 -18.37 -13.87
N LYS A 216 -22.61 -19.31 -13.09
CA LYS A 216 -23.37 -20.19 -12.18
C LYS A 216 -23.95 -19.45 -10.97
N SER A 217 -23.44 -18.25 -10.68
CA SER A 217 -23.89 -17.40 -9.57
C SER A 217 -25.05 -16.48 -9.97
N ASN A 218 -25.69 -15.87 -8.96
CA ASN A 218 -26.71 -14.83 -9.15
C ASN A 218 -26.13 -13.40 -9.17
N TYR A 219 -24.81 -13.25 -9.30
CA TYR A 219 -24.20 -11.94 -9.42
C TYR A 219 -24.46 -11.32 -10.80
N SER A 220 -24.51 -9.98 -10.82
CA SER A 220 -24.72 -9.15 -12.02
C SER A 220 -23.64 -9.42 -13.05
N ILE A 221 -24.04 -9.72 -14.28
CA ILE A 221 -23.06 -9.97 -15.36
C ILE A 221 -22.37 -8.70 -15.87
N GLU A 222 -22.98 -7.53 -15.63
CA GLU A 222 -22.37 -6.23 -15.96
C GLU A 222 -21.08 -5.99 -15.16
N ALA A 223 -20.98 -6.57 -13.96
CA ALA A 223 -19.81 -6.46 -13.10
C ALA A 223 -18.57 -7.12 -13.71
N VAL A 224 -18.72 -8.09 -14.62
CA VAL A 224 -17.60 -8.69 -15.36
C VAL A 224 -16.89 -7.61 -16.18
N ARG A 225 -17.67 -6.76 -16.87
CA ARG A 225 -17.13 -5.66 -17.69
C ARG A 225 -16.44 -4.62 -16.82
N THR A 226 -17.10 -4.18 -15.74
CA THR A 226 -16.59 -3.10 -14.89
C THR A 226 -15.46 -3.54 -13.95
N ALA A 227 -15.28 -4.85 -13.70
CA ALA A 227 -14.11 -5.35 -12.99
C ALA A 227 -12.80 -5.08 -13.77
N PHE A 228 -12.83 -5.08 -15.10
CA PHE A 228 -11.67 -4.66 -15.90
C PHE A 228 -11.40 -3.16 -15.81
N ASP A 229 -12.42 -2.35 -15.54
CA ASP A 229 -12.25 -0.91 -15.30
C ASP A 229 -11.55 -0.69 -13.94
N VAL A 230 -11.89 -1.50 -12.91
CA VAL A 230 -11.16 -1.51 -11.63
C VAL A 230 -9.67 -1.80 -11.84
N LEU A 231 -9.34 -2.80 -12.68
CA LEU A 231 -7.94 -3.10 -13.01
C LEU A 231 -7.26 -1.95 -13.77
N LEU A 232 -7.95 -1.35 -14.75
CA LEU A 232 -7.44 -0.25 -15.55
C LEU A 232 -7.08 0.98 -14.70
N TYR A 233 -7.90 1.31 -13.72
CA TYR A 233 -7.75 2.51 -12.88
C TYR A 233 -7.10 2.25 -11.51
N SER A 234 -6.71 1.01 -11.23
CA SER A 234 -6.17 0.60 -9.92
C SER A 234 -4.95 1.37 -9.43
N TYR A 235 -4.20 2.02 -10.33
CA TYR A 235 -3.03 2.85 -10.01
C TYR A 235 -3.39 4.23 -9.43
N LEU A 236 -4.65 4.63 -9.54
CA LEU A 236 -5.19 5.86 -8.97
C LEU A 236 -5.67 5.63 -7.53
N PRO A 237 -5.83 6.69 -6.72
CA PRO A 237 -6.53 6.60 -5.44
C PRO A 237 -7.95 6.02 -5.58
N PHE A 238 -8.53 5.58 -4.45
CA PHE A 238 -9.87 4.97 -4.43
C PHE A 238 -11.02 5.90 -4.85
N ASN A 239 -10.74 7.20 -5.00
CA ASN A 239 -11.70 8.20 -5.47
C ASN A 239 -10.97 9.39 -6.10
N GLU A 240 -11.65 10.12 -6.97
CA GLU A 240 -11.10 11.24 -7.74
C GLU A 240 -11.86 12.53 -7.46
N ILE A 241 -11.56 13.13 -6.30
CA ILE A 241 -12.16 14.40 -5.85
C ILE A 241 -11.09 15.50 -5.83
N GLU A 242 -11.43 16.68 -6.33
CA GLU A 242 -10.56 17.85 -6.30
C GLU A 242 -10.07 18.15 -4.87
N PHE A 243 -8.76 18.37 -4.73
CA PHE A 243 -8.18 18.77 -3.47
C PHE A 243 -8.44 20.26 -3.23
N ASP A 244 -9.17 20.60 -2.16
CA ASP A 244 -9.46 21.99 -1.82
C ASP A 244 -8.17 22.74 -1.47
N LYS A 245 -7.79 23.70 -2.32
CA LYS A 245 -6.62 24.57 -2.14
C LYS A 245 -6.69 25.38 -0.83
N ASN A 246 -7.89 25.54 -0.24
CA ASN A 246 -8.09 26.21 1.03
C ASN A 246 -8.06 25.29 2.25
N TYR A 247 -7.87 23.98 2.09
CA TYR A 247 -7.93 23.02 3.20
C TYR A 247 -7.01 23.38 4.38
N PHE A 248 -5.80 23.88 4.07
CA PHE A 248 -4.82 24.32 5.07
C PHE A 248 -4.85 25.83 5.35
N ASN A 249 -5.70 26.60 4.65
CA ASN A 249 -5.83 28.03 4.86
C ASN A 249 -6.62 28.33 6.15
N ARG A 250 -6.37 29.49 6.74
CA ARG A 250 -7.10 30.05 7.89
C ARG A 250 -7.41 31.51 7.61
N GLU A 251 -8.15 32.16 8.52
CA GLU A 251 -8.46 33.58 8.37
C GLU A 251 -7.19 34.46 8.33
N THR A 252 -6.15 34.08 9.09
CA THR A 252 -4.87 34.80 9.16
C THR A 252 -3.89 34.46 8.03
N PHE A 253 -4.11 33.35 7.34
CA PHE A 253 -3.04 32.66 6.62
C PHE A 253 -3.60 31.98 5.37
N LYS A 254 -2.99 32.30 4.23
CA LYS A 254 -3.28 31.63 2.96
C LYS A 254 -1.99 31.18 2.30
N ILE A 255 -1.98 29.93 1.85
CA ILE A 255 -0.94 29.40 0.98
C ILE A 255 -1.09 30.09 -0.40
N PRO A 256 -0.01 30.67 -0.96
CA PRO A 256 -0.05 31.28 -2.29
C PRO A 256 -0.50 30.31 -3.39
N ASP A 257 -1.24 30.82 -4.37
CA ASP A 257 -1.75 30.04 -5.51
C ASP A 257 -0.62 29.40 -6.34
N ASP A 258 0.59 29.98 -6.33
CA ASP A 258 1.79 29.43 -6.98
C ASP A 258 2.21 28.04 -6.47
N TYR A 259 1.71 27.60 -5.31
CA TYR A 259 1.93 26.26 -4.77
C TYR A 259 0.84 25.26 -5.15
N PHE A 260 -0.11 25.67 -5.98
CA PHE A 260 -1.15 24.81 -6.52
C PHE A 260 -1.11 24.77 -8.05
N LEU A 261 -1.69 23.73 -8.65
CA LEU A 261 -1.79 23.61 -10.10
C LEU A 261 -3.08 24.28 -10.54
N ASP A 262 -3.04 24.99 -11.67
CA ASP A 262 -4.27 25.48 -12.32
C ASP A 262 -5.04 24.33 -12.98
N THR A 263 -4.34 23.31 -13.44
CA THR A 263 -4.90 22.11 -14.05
C THR A 263 -4.04 20.91 -13.70
N VAL A 264 -4.68 19.84 -13.26
CA VAL A 264 -4.02 18.55 -13.02
C VAL A 264 -3.89 17.76 -14.31
N GLN A 265 -2.91 16.87 -14.36
CA GLN A 265 -2.69 15.94 -15.45
C GLN A 265 -3.90 15.03 -15.60
N THR A 266 -4.44 14.97 -16.81
CA THR A 266 -5.60 14.14 -17.14
C THR A 266 -5.27 12.67 -16.96
N ILE A 267 -6.21 11.92 -16.40
CA ILE A 267 -6.11 10.46 -16.29
C ILE A 267 -6.06 9.83 -17.68
N SER A 268 -5.05 9.00 -17.90
CA SER A 268 -4.91 8.18 -19.09
C SER A 268 -5.67 6.85 -18.91
N ALA A 269 -6.50 6.50 -19.90
CA ALA A 269 -7.31 5.28 -19.90
C ALA A 269 -7.08 4.47 -21.17
N GLU A 270 -5.82 4.11 -21.42
CA GLU A 270 -5.46 3.33 -22.60
C GLU A 270 -5.71 1.84 -22.33
N GLU A 271 -6.79 1.29 -22.89
CA GLU A 271 -7.08 -0.16 -22.77
C GLU A 271 -6.32 -1.02 -23.78
N ASP A 272 -5.94 -0.44 -24.93
CA ASP A 272 -5.32 -1.12 -26.07
C ASP A 272 -3.83 -0.75 -26.21
N TYR A 273 -3.12 -0.74 -25.09
CA TYR A 273 -1.69 -0.48 -25.07
C TYR A 273 -0.90 -1.66 -25.66
N ASN A 274 0.33 -1.36 -26.08
CA ASN A 274 1.26 -2.39 -26.57
C ASN A 274 1.71 -3.29 -25.41
N ASP A 275 1.22 -4.52 -25.40
CA ASP A 275 1.50 -5.55 -24.40
C ASP A 275 2.61 -6.54 -24.82
N LYS A 276 3.44 -6.19 -25.81
CA LYS A 276 4.50 -7.09 -26.31
C LYS A 276 5.40 -7.58 -25.18
N GLU A 277 5.82 -6.65 -24.32
CA GLU A 277 6.74 -6.87 -23.20
C GLU A 277 6.01 -7.11 -21.86
N SER A 278 4.70 -7.44 -21.89
CA SER A 278 3.86 -7.66 -20.70
C SER A 278 3.51 -9.13 -20.51
N SER A 279 3.49 -9.58 -19.25
CA SER A 279 3.02 -10.91 -18.84
C SER A 279 1.49 -11.07 -18.91
N HIS A 280 0.76 -9.96 -18.88
CA HIS A 280 -0.70 -9.92 -19.01
C HIS A 280 -1.10 -9.32 -20.37
N PRO A 281 -2.16 -9.84 -21.03
CA PRO A 281 -2.69 -9.20 -22.21
C PRO A 281 -3.23 -7.82 -21.84
N ASN A 282 -3.25 -6.89 -22.80
CA ASN A 282 -3.87 -5.58 -22.55
C ASN A 282 -5.35 -5.72 -22.13
N ILE A 283 -5.83 -4.72 -21.40
CA ILE A 283 -7.16 -4.75 -20.78
C ILE A 283 -8.26 -4.96 -21.83
N LYS A 284 -8.12 -4.35 -23.01
CA LYS A 284 -9.07 -4.54 -24.10
C LYS A 284 -9.19 -6.00 -24.52
N LYS A 285 -8.07 -6.70 -24.79
CA LYS A 285 -8.08 -8.12 -25.20
C LYS A 285 -8.72 -9.01 -24.14
N ARG A 286 -8.38 -8.79 -22.86
CA ARG A 286 -8.96 -9.54 -21.73
C ARG A 286 -10.47 -9.31 -21.63
N LYS A 287 -10.89 -8.05 -21.68
CA LYS A 287 -12.30 -7.63 -21.67
C LYS A 287 -13.08 -8.24 -22.84
N GLU A 288 -12.55 -8.20 -24.06
CA GLU A 288 -13.16 -8.80 -25.24
C GLU A 288 -13.34 -10.32 -25.08
N ALA A 289 -12.31 -11.05 -24.63
CA ALA A 289 -12.38 -12.49 -24.42
C ALA A 289 -13.40 -12.89 -23.34
N ALA A 290 -13.43 -12.16 -22.22
CA ALA A 290 -14.40 -12.37 -21.15
C ALA A 290 -15.84 -12.10 -21.62
N MET A 291 -16.05 -11.02 -22.38
CA MET A 291 -17.37 -10.67 -22.92
C MET A 291 -17.85 -11.64 -24.00
N GLU A 292 -16.95 -12.20 -24.80
CA GLU A 292 -17.26 -13.27 -25.75
C GLU A 292 -17.79 -14.52 -25.04
N GLU A 293 -17.09 -14.99 -24.00
CA GLU A 293 -17.52 -16.15 -23.18
C GLU A 293 -18.81 -15.85 -22.39
N LEU A 294 -19.02 -14.60 -21.99
CA LEU A 294 -20.25 -14.18 -21.36
C LEU A 294 -21.44 -14.37 -22.31
N GLY A 295 -21.27 -13.98 -23.58
CA GLY A 295 -22.27 -14.11 -24.64
C GLY A 295 -23.54 -13.32 -24.35
N ILE A 296 -24.67 -13.75 -24.91
CA ILE A 296 -25.99 -13.18 -24.58
C ILE A 296 -26.49 -13.81 -23.27
N ALA A 297 -25.84 -13.46 -22.16
CA ALA A 297 -26.34 -13.79 -20.84
C ALA A 297 -27.39 -12.74 -20.41
N GLY A 298 -28.49 -13.19 -19.80
CA GLY A 298 -29.49 -12.27 -19.24
C GLY A 298 -29.07 -11.78 -17.87
N ASN A 299 -29.22 -10.48 -17.60
CA ASN A 299 -28.98 -9.90 -16.27
C ASN A 299 -30.24 -9.90 -15.35
N SER A 300 -31.35 -10.51 -15.80
CA SER A 300 -32.62 -10.48 -15.08
C SER A 300 -32.54 -11.28 -13.77
N GLY A 301 -32.89 -10.63 -12.65
CA GLY A 301 -32.89 -11.24 -11.31
C GLY A 301 -31.50 -11.39 -10.67
N LYS A 302 -30.43 -11.03 -11.38
CA LYS A 302 -29.07 -10.97 -10.85
C LYS A 302 -28.85 -9.66 -10.08
N LYS A 303 -27.92 -9.67 -9.13
CA LYS A 303 -27.66 -8.53 -8.22
C LYS A 303 -26.19 -8.21 -8.13
N GLU A 304 -25.86 -6.96 -7.86
CA GLU A 304 -24.50 -6.52 -7.55
C GLU A 304 -24.08 -6.94 -6.14
N PHE A 305 -25.04 -7.09 -5.22
CA PHE A 305 -24.84 -7.51 -3.84
C PHE A 305 -25.76 -8.70 -3.51
N LEU A 306 -25.19 -9.83 -3.10
CA LEU A 306 -25.90 -11.03 -2.66
C LEU A 306 -25.80 -11.23 -1.14
N ILE A 307 -24.68 -10.85 -0.52
CA ILE A 307 -24.50 -10.83 0.93
C ILE A 307 -25.19 -9.60 1.50
N SER A 308 -24.62 -8.41 1.27
CA SER A 308 -25.19 -7.12 1.72
C SER A 308 -24.36 -5.95 1.19
N GLU A 309 -25.03 -4.94 0.63
CA GLU A 309 -24.42 -3.67 0.24
C GLU A 309 -23.80 -2.94 1.45
N GLU A 310 -24.47 -3.00 2.61
CA GLU A 310 -23.95 -2.42 3.86
C GLU A 310 -22.66 -3.12 4.31
N THR A 311 -22.63 -4.46 4.24
CA THR A 311 -21.43 -5.23 4.60
C THR A 311 -20.28 -4.96 3.64
N PHE A 312 -20.57 -4.87 2.34
CA PHE A 312 -19.58 -4.48 1.34
C PHE A 312 -18.95 -3.11 1.67
N HIS A 313 -19.77 -2.07 1.87
CA HIS A 313 -19.25 -0.72 2.16
C HIS A 313 -18.53 -0.66 3.50
N TYR A 314 -18.96 -1.43 4.51
CA TYR A 314 -18.25 -1.56 5.77
C TYR A 314 -16.84 -2.16 5.58
N VAL A 315 -16.71 -3.26 4.83
CA VAL A 315 -15.43 -3.92 4.53
C VAL A 315 -14.54 -3.03 3.66
N GLN A 316 -15.11 -2.36 2.66
CA GLN A 316 -14.42 -1.37 1.83
C GLN A 316 -13.89 -0.20 2.69
N LYS A 317 -14.69 0.31 3.62
CA LYS A 317 -14.27 1.37 4.55
C LYS A 317 -13.11 0.93 5.44
N ILE A 318 -13.13 -0.31 5.95
CA ILE A 318 -11.99 -0.88 6.70
C ILE A 318 -10.72 -0.84 5.84
N CYS A 319 -10.81 -1.30 4.59
CA CYS A 319 -9.66 -1.33 3.69
C CYS A 319 -9.12 0.06 3.35
N ARG A 320 -10.00 1.07 3.20
CA ARG A 320 -9.59 2.48 2.98
C ARG A 320 -8.92 3.10 4.21
N TYR A 321 -9.38 2.77 5.42
CA TYR A 321 -8.69 3.18 6.66
C TYR A 321 -7.33 2.50 6.81
N GLU A 322 -7.24 1.21 6.49
CA GLU A 322 -5.96 0.48 6.52
C GLU A 322 -4.99 1.01 5.47
N ALA A 323 -5.46 1.42 4.29
CA ALA A 323 -4.62 2.02 3.25
C ALA A 323 -3.86 3.25 3.76
N VAL A 324 -4.48 4.13 4.55
CA VAL A 324 -3.78 5.28 5.16
C VAL A 324 -2.67 4.84 6.10
N ARG A 325 -2.88 3.78 6.90
CA ARG A 325 -1.84 3.25 7.80
C ARG A 325 -0.68 2.64 7.02
N LEU A 326 -0.99 1.88 5.96
CA LEU A 326 0.01 1.26 5.08
C LEU A 326 0.82 2.30 4.31
N TYR A 327 0.18 3.34 3.76
CA TYR A 327 0.90 4.45 3.12
C TYR A 327 1.86 5.17 4.08
N LEU A 328 1.46 5.32 5.35
CA LEU A 328 2.34 5.90 6.38
C LEU A 328 3.52 4.98 6.73
N SER A 329 3.33 3.67 6.83
CA SER A 329 4.42 2.72 7.12
C SER A 329 5.36 2.56 5.93
N ASP A 330 4.82 2.59 4.71
CA ASP A 330 5.58 2.36 3.46
C ASP A 330 6.22 3.66 2.93
N VAL A 331 6.21 4.74 3.73
CA VAL A 331 6.84 6.03 3.44
C VAL A 331 6.19 6.77 2.24
N GLN A 332 4.96 6.40 1.88
CA GLN A 332 4.16 6.99 0.82
C GLN A 332 3.28 8.13 1.35
N TYR A 333 3.91 9.19 1.87
CA TYR A 333 3.19 10.21 2.66
C TYR A 333 2.21 11.06 1.84
N GLU A 334 2.47 11.33 0.56
CA GLU A 334 1.53 12.05 -0.31
C GLU A 334 0.26 11.26 -0.58
N ASP A 335 0.39 9.94 -0.77
CA ASP A 335 -0.74 9.02 -0.88
C ASP A 335 -1.54 8.99 0.43
N ALA A 336 -0.85 8.89 1.58
CA ALA A 336 -1.49 8.99 2.88
C ALA A 336 -2.26 10.32 3.06
N LEU A 337 -1.69 11.46 2.61
CA LEU A 337 -2.35 12.76 2.67
C LEU A 337 -3.64 12.80 1.85
N TYR A 338 -3.58 12.37 0.58
CA TYR A 338 -4.73 12.44 -0.31
C TYR A 338 -5.81 11.42 0.07
N THR A 339 -5.45 10.17 0.32
CA THR A 339 -6.37 9.12 0.79
C THR A 339 -7.03 9.51 2.11
N ASN A 340 -6.30 10.09 3.06
CA ASN A 340 -6.88 10.55 4.32
C ASN A 340 -7.76 11.79 4.12
N TYR A 341 -7.41 12.71 3.22
CA TYR A 341 -8.27 13.83 2.85
C TYR A 341 -9.62 13.34 2.32
N LEU A 342 -9.63 12.36 1.41
CA LEU A 342 -10.86 11.77 0.88
C LEU A 342 -11.76 11.21 1.99
N LEU A 343 -11.20 10.49 2.96
CA LEU A 343 -11.95 9.97 4.12
C LEU A 343 -12.48 11.08 5.04
N MET A 344 -11.72 12.17 5.20
CA MET A 344 -12.11 13.30 6.02
C MET A 344 -13.24 14.15 5.41
N LEU A 345 -13.56 13.98 4.12
CA LEU A 345 -14.73 14.63 3.52
C LEU A 345 -16.03 14.15 4.16
N ASP A 346 -16.10 12.86 4.51
CA ASP A 346 -17.25 12.27 5.19
C ASP A 346 -17.13 12.34 6.72
N GLU A 347 -15.91 12.27 7.25
CA GLU A 347 -15.64 12.16 8.70
C GLU A 347 -14.58 13.17 9.20
N PRO A 348 -14.79 14.49 9.07
CA PRO A 348 -13.78 15.52 9.35
C PRO A 348 -13.32 15.57 10.82
N ASP A 349 -14.20 15.20 11.74
CA ASP A 349 -13.95 15.18 13.18
C ASP A 349 -13.47 13.82 13.71
N ASN A 350 -13.17 12.85 12.82
CA ASN A 350 -12.66 11.56 13.25
C ASN A 350 -11.22 11.72 13.81
N PRO A 351 -10.98 11.37 15.10
CA PRO A 351 -9.68 11.58 15.73
C PRO A 351 -8.55 10.75 15.10
N VAL A 352 -8.86 9.56 14.55
CA VAL A 352 -7.88 8.74 13.84
C VAL A 352 -7.46 9.42 12.55
N LEU A 353 -8.41 9.94 11.77
CA LEU A 353 -8.12 10.63 10.50
C LEU A 353 -7.36 11.95 10.75
N GLN A 354 -7.72 12.71 11.79
CA GLN A 354 -6.96 13.90 12.20
C GLN A 354 -5.53 13.56 12.61
N LYS A 355 -5.33 12.45 13.34
CA LYS A 355 -4.00 11.97 13.72
C LYS A 355 -3.20 11.47 12.53
N ASN A 356 -3.83 10.80 11.57
CA ASN A 356 -3.17 10.36 10.35
C ASN A 356 -2.76 11.53 9.45
N MET A 357 -3.62 12.55 9.28
CA MET A 357 -3.26 13.80 8.61
C MET A 357 -2.06 14.47 9.29
N ALA A 358 -2.07 14.57 10.62
CA ALA A 358 -0.96 15.10 11.40
C ALA A 358 0.35 14.31 11.18
N LYS A 359 0.30 12.98 11.22
CA LYS A 359 1.46 12.11 10.93
C LYS A 359 2.01 12.34 9.53
N ALA A 360 1.14 12.39 8.53
CA ALA A 360 1.55 12.56 7.14
C ALA A 360 2.22 13.94 6.92
N LEU A 361 1.62 15.02 7.43
CA LEU A 361 2.22 16.37 7.38
C LEU A 361 3.57 16.44 8.11
N TYR A 362 3.64 15.87 9.32
CA TYR A 362 4.89 15.80 10.08
C TYR A 362 5.98 15.02 9.34
N ALA A 363 5.63 13.88 8.73
CA ALA A 363 6.57 13.04 8.01
C ALA A 363 7.11 13.73 6.75
N VAL A 364 6.25 14.37 5.94
CA VAL A 364 6.66 15.19 4.80
C VAL A 364 7.58 16.34 5.25
N SER A 365 7.22 17.04 6.33
CA SER A 365 8.05 18.11 6.89
C SER A 365 9.46 17.62 7.29
N THR A 366 9.52 16.50 8.01
CA THR A 366 10.77 15.89 8.49
C THR A 366 11.64 15.46 7.32
N TYR A 367 11.06 14.81 6.31
CA TYR A 367 11.75 14.39 5.08
C TYR A 367 12.34 15.59 4.35
N LYS A 368 11.53 16.64 4.10
CA LYS A 368 11.96 17.85 3.40
C LYS A 368 13.07 18.59 4.14
N THR A 369 13.03 18.62 5.47
CA THR A 369 13.99 19.34 6.31
C THR A 369 15.34 18.64 6.38
N ASN A 370 15.34 17.31 6.54
CA ASN A 370 16.59 16.58 6.83
C ASN A 370 17.35 16.11 5.60
N ARG A 371 16.75 16.05 4.40
CA ARG A 371 17.36 15.61 3.12
C ARG A 371 18.24 14.33 3.19
N SER A 372 18.13 13.56 4.28
CA SER A 372 19.05 12.48 4.64
C SER A 372 18.52 11.10 4.26
N TYR A 373 17.28 11.04 3.78
CA TYR A 373 16.68 9.84 3.22
C TYR A 373 16.70 10.00 1.69
N GLY A 374 17.28 9.02 0.99
CA GLY A 374 17.84 9.16 -0.35
C GLY A 374 16.90 9.68 -1.45
N LEU A 375 17.51 10.16 -2.53
CA LEU A 375 16.86 10.47 -3.80
C LEU A 375 16.07 9.23 -4.28
N GLY A 376 14.73 9.26 -4.23
CA GLY A 376 13.89 8.23 -4.85
C GLY A 376 12.71 7.69 -4.04
N MET A 377 12.52 8.09 -2.76
CA MET A 377 11.37 7.59 -1.98
C MET A 377 10.03 8.21 -2.38
N HIS A 378 10.03 9.46 -2.84
CA HIS A 378 8.81 10.19 -3.20
C HIS A 378 8.64 10.26 -4.72
N ARG A 379 7.43 9.96 -5.20
CA ARG A 379 7.08 10.07 -6.62
C ARG A 379 7.00 11.54 -7.02
N SER A 380 7.59 11.91 -8.16
CA SER A 380 7.44 13.28 -8.69
C SER A 380 6.00 13.49 -9.16
N TYR A 381 5.44 14.68 -8.89
CA TYR A 381 4.09 15.04 -9.36
C TYR A 381 3.94 14.92 -10.90
N LYS A 382 5.04 15.04 -11.66
CA LYS A 382 5.04 14.85 -13.12
C LYS A 382 4.69 13.43 -13.58
N LYS A 383 4.66 12.46 -12.66
CA LYS A 383 4.28 11.05 -12.90
C LYS A 383 2.93 10.70 -12.28
N VAL A 384 2.23 11.67 -11.69
CA VAL A 384 0.96 11.46 -11.01
C VAL A 384 -0.16 12.08 -11.84
N GLU A 385 -1.20 11.31 -12.10
CA GLU A 385 -2.38 11.75 -12.83
C GLU A 385 -3.56 11.97 -11.88
N GLY A 386 -4.57 12.70 -12.34
CA GLY A 386 -5.78 12.94 -11.57
C GLY A 386 -5.59 13.94 -10.43
N ASN A 387 -6.59 13.99 -9.55
CA ASN A 387 -6.70 15.06 -8.55
C ASN A 387 -5.64 14.93 -7.44
N SER A 388 -5.15 13.71 -7.18
CA SER A 388 -4.07 13.47 -6.23
C SER A 388 -2.79 14.22 -6.58
N GLN A 389 -2.54 14.49 -7.88
CA GLN A 389 -1.38 15.27 -8.34
C GLN A 389 -1.26 16.61 -7.62
N GLN A 390 -2.39 17.21 -7.22
CA GLN A 390 -2.41 18.49 -6.50
C GLN A 390 -1.64 18.41 -5.16
N VAL A 391 -1.77 17.29 -4.43
CA VAL A 391 -1.06 17.06 -3.17
C VAL A 391 0.43 16.84 -3.41
N PHE A 392 0.78 16.04 -4.43
CA PHE A 392 2.17 15.83 -4.83
C PHE A 392 2.86 17.12 -5.25
N TYR A 393 2.18 17.96 -6.03
CA TYR A 393 2.73 19.26 -6.43
C TYR A 393 2.93 20.19 -5.24
N MET A 394 1.90 20.34 -4.39
CA MET A 394 1.95 21.20 -3.22
C MET A 394 3.08 20.78 -2.27
N THR A 395 3.16 19.50 -1.94
CA THR A 395 4.21 18.96 -1.07
C THR A 395 5.61 19.08 -1.68
N GLU A 396 5.76 18.96 -3.00
CA GLU A 396 7.04 19.15 -3.69
C GLU A 396 7.46 20.64 -3.70
N LYS A 397 6.54 21.55 -4.05
CA LYS A 397 6.83 22.96 -4.31
C LYS A 397 6.92 23.86 -3.08
N ILE A 398 6.14 23.58 -2.03
CA ILE A 398 6.26 24.36 -0.78
C ILE A 398 7.66 24.15 -0.18
N PRO A 399 8.41 25.22 0.16
CA PRO A 399 9.73 25.09 0.79
C PRO A 399 9.66 24.37 2.14
N ALA A 400 10.72 23.62 2.50
CA ALA A 400 10.77 22.86 3.76
C ALA A 400 10.47 23.71 5.00
N LYS A 401 11.00 24.93 5.04
CA LYS A 401 10.74 25.92 6.10
C LYS A 401 9.25 26.20 6.25
N ASP A 402 8.61 26.59 5.16
CA ASP A 402 7.21 26.99 5.14
C ASP A 402 6.31 25.78 5.45
N PHE A 403 6.64 24.60 4.91
CA PHE A 403 5.91 23.37 5.18
C PHE A 403 5.99 22.97 6.66
N SER A 404 7.13 23.16 7.32
CA SER A 404 7.27 22.89 8.76
C SER A 404 6.33 23.78 9.59
N VAL A 405 6.18 25.05 9.17
CA VAL A 405 5.27 26.00 9.81
C VAL A 405 3.81 25.60 9.57
N ILE A 406 3.44 25.20 8.35
CA ILE A 406 2.08 24.71 8.02
C ILE A 406 1.74 23.46 8.81
N ALA A 407 2.66 22.49 8.87
CA ALA A 407 2.48 21.28 9.66
C ALA A 407 2.28 21.61 11.14
N LEU A 408 3.10 22.49 11.72
CA LEU A 408 2.94 22.91 13.11
C LEU A 408 1.60 23.64 13.35
N GLN A 409 1.19 24.52 12.44
CA GLN A 409 -0.10 25.21 12.49
C GLN A 409 -1.27 24.22 12.54
N TYR A 410 -1.22 23.15 11.73
CA TYR A 410 -2.26 22.13 11.72
C TYR A 410 -2.25 21.27 13.00
N ILE A 411 -1.08 20.84 13.44
CA ILE A 411 -0.92 19.84 14.51
C ILE A 411 -1.09 20.45 15.90
N TRP A 412 -0.72 21.72 16.09
CA TRP A 412 -0.73 22.35 17.40
C TRP A 412 -2.13 22.40 18.06
N PRO A 413 -3.21 22.80 17.38
CA PRO A 413 -4.56 22.73 17.95
C PRO A 413 -4.98 21.31 18.35
N LEU A 414 -4.56 20.30 17.57
CA LEU A 414 -4.84 18.89 17.89
C LEU A 414 -4.12 18.46 19.18
N TYR A 415 -2.86 18.86 19.36
CA TYR A 415 -2.12 18.67 20.60
C TYR A 415 -2.80 19.37 21.79
N GLN A 416 -3.22 20.63 21.61
CA GLN A 416 -3.88 21.39 22.68
C GLN A 416 -5.18 20.73 23.16
N ASN A 417 -5.94 20.13 22.24
CA ASN A 417 -7.15 19.41 22.57
C ASN A 417 -6.89 18.00 23.13
N ASN A 418 -5.67 17.47 22.98
CA ASN A 418 -5.28 16.11 23.35
C ASN A 418 -3.91 16.07 24.03
N THR A 419 -3.72 16.87 25.09
CA THR A 419 -2.40 17.09 25.71
C THR A 419 -1.72 15.84 26.30
N GLU A 420 -2.48 14.76 26.54
CA GLU A 420 -1.97 13.47 27.03
C GLU A 420 -1.43 12.57 25.90
N ASP A 421 -1.73 12.88 24.63
CA ASP A 421 -1.27 12.11 23.48
C ASP A 421 0.19 12.44 23.15
N LYS A 422 1.09 11.53 23.57
CA LYS A 422 2.54 11.66 23.37
C LYS A 422 2.95 11.78 21.90
N ALA A 423 2.16 11.27 20.96
CA ALA A 423 2.50 11.38 19.54
C ALA A 423 2.37 12.83 19.07
N TYR A 424 1.28 13.52 19.44
CA TYR A 424 1.11 14.93 19.13
C TYR A 424 2.19 15.79 19.81
N GLU A 425 2.48 15.53 21.09
CA GLU A 425 3.54 16.25 21.79
C GLU A 425 4.90 16.10 21.08
N ARG A 426 5.25 14.87 20.68
CA ARG A 426 6.50 14.59 19.98
C ARG A 426 6.56 15.32 18.63
N MET A 427 5.52 15.22 17.81
CA MET A 427 5.46 15.91 16.52
C MET A 427 5.60 17.43 16.69
N CYS A 428 4.91 18.05 17.65
CA CYS A 428 5.04 19.48 17.92
C CYS A 428 6.45 19.87 18.38
N ASN A 429 7.05 19.12 19.30
CA ASN A 429 8.39 19.40 19.81
C ASN A 429 9.46 19.26 18.70
N ASP A 430 9.32 18.25 17.85
CA ASP A 430 10.24 18.00 16.74
C ASP A 430 10.10 19.09 15.67
N LEU A 431 8.87 19.48 15.30
CA LEU A 431 8.63 20.58 14.36
C LEU A 431 9.14 21.92 14.89
N LEU A 432 8.95 22.20 16.20
CA LEU A 432 9.54 23.38 16.83
C LEU A 432 11.07 23.35 16.77
N THR A 433 11.67 22.18 16.95
CA THR A 433 13.11 21.99 16.82
C THR A 433 13.56 22.24 15.38
N ASP A 434 12.87 21.70 14.38
CA ASP A 434 13.17 21.94 12.96
C ASP A 434 13.04 23.42 12.60
N ILE A 435 11.96 24.08 13.03
CA ILE A 435 11.72 25.52 12.80
C ILE A 435 12.82 26.38 13.42
N THR A 436 13.20 26.12 14.68
CA THR A 436 14.14 26.97 15.44
C THR A 436 15.61 26.64 15.17
N VAL A 437 15.96 25.36 14.94
CA VAL A 437 17.34 24.90 14.76
C VAL A 437 17.71 24.81 13.28
N LYS A 438 16.90 24.10 12.47
CA LYS A 438 17.22 23.83 11.06
C LYS A 438 16.89 25.03 10.19
N HIS A 439 15.70 25.60 10.37
CA HIS A 439 15.24 26.76 9.60
C HIS A 439 15.62 28.12 10.22
N LYS A 440 16.15 28.11 11.44
CA LYS A 440 16.66 29.29 12.17
C LYS A 440 15.62 30.40 12.35
N LEU A 441 14.34 30.03 12.44
CA LEU A 441 13.25 30.96 12.70
C LEU A 441 13.11 31.21 14.19
N LYS A 442 12.90 32.47 14.53
CA LYS A 442 12.62 32.95 15.88
C LYS A 442 11.18 33.43 16.00
N LEU A 443 10.68 33.54 17.23
CA LEU A 443 9.33 33.97 17.55
C LEU A 443 9.03 35.36 16.96
N GLN A 444 10.03 36.24 16.97
CA GLN A 444 9.97 37.59 16.39
C GLN A 444 9.82 37.61 14.85
N ASP A 445 10.09 36.50 14.17
CA ASP A 445 9.91 36.41 12.73
C ASP A 445 8.44 36.22 12.36
N PHE A 446 7.60 35.80 13.30
CA PHE A 446 6.16 35.62 13.12
C PHE A 446 5.38 36.87 13.51
N LYS A 447 4.25 37.08 12.85
CA LYS A 447 3.32 38.18 13.14
C LYS A 447 2.35 37.78 14.24
N THR A 448 2.00 38.75 15.08
CA THR A 448 1.04 38.57 16.19
C THR A 448 -0.36 39.09 15.84
N GLU A 449 -0.49 39.78 14.71
CA GLU A 449 -1.74 40.39 14.23
C GLU A 449 -1.86 40.18 12.72
N TYR A 450 -3.10 40.17 12.25
CA TYR A 450 -3.45 40.10 10.84
C TYR A 450 -2.95 41.35 10.10
N ALA A 451 -2.47 41.19 8.87
CA ALA A 451 -2.37 42.33 7.98
C ALA A 451 -3.71 42.48 7.24
N THR A 452 -4.49 43.49 7.62
CA THR A 452 -5.76 43.86 6.95
C THR A 452 -5.56 44.18 5.47
N ASP A 453 -4.33 44.51 5.06
CA ASP A 453 -3.99 44.91 3.69
C ASP A 453 -3.37 43.78 2.83
N THR A 454 -2.94 42.65 3.41
CA THR A 454 -2.24 41.59 2.63
C THR A 454 -3.15 40.54 2.02
N VAL A 455 -4.39 40.37 2.51
CA VAL A 455 -5.37 39.55 1.79
C VAL A 455 -5.78 40.22 0.47
N SER A 456 -5.75 41.55 0.40
CA SER A 456 -5.95 42.30 -0.85
C SER A 456 -4.74 42.24 -1.79
N ALA A 457 -3.52 42.13 -1.26
CA ALA A 457 -2.29 42.12 -2.08
C ALA A 457 -1.96 40.75 -2.69
N ILE A 458 -2.53 39.66 -2.16
CA ILE A 458 -2.43 38.29 -2.72
C ILE A 458 -3.53 38.04 -3.77
N VAL A 459 -4.55 38.90 -3.86
CA VAL A 459 -5.77 38.73 -4.70
C VAL A 459 -5.83 39.73 -5.87
N SER A 460 -4.69 40.16 -6.44
CA SER A 460 -4.73 40.95 -7.69
C SER A 460 -4.62 40.04 -8.92
N PRO A 461 -5.70 39.88 -9.73
CA PRO A 461 -5.55 39.37 -11.08
C PRO A 461 -4.82 40.45 -11.88
N THR A 462 -3.70 40.12 -12.51
CA THR A 462 -3.08 41.02 -13.50
C THR A 462 -4.05 41.19 -14.66
N ALA A 463 -4.73 42.33 -14.66
CA ALA A 463 -5.43 42.84 -15.81
C ALA A 463 -4.41 43.20 -16.90
N SER A 464 -4.20 42.29 -17.85
CA SER A 464 -3.59 42.62 -19.14
C SER A 464 -4.03 41.69 -20.27
N ASP A 465 -5.31 41.34 -20.33
CA ASP A 465 -5.90 40.64 -21.48
C ASP A 465 -7.03 41.48 -22.11
N SER A 466 -6.70 42.72 -22.48
CA SER A 466 -7.65 43.59 -23.19
C SER A 466 -7.05 44.40 -24.34
N GLU A 467 -5.74 44.33 -24.59
CA GLU A 467 -5.12 45.07 -25.71
C GLU A 467 -4.37 44.20 -26.73
N ILE A 468 -4.37 42.86 -26.60
CA ILE A 468 -3.71 41.96 -27.58
C ILE A 468 -4.71 41.37 -28.61
N ILE A 469 -6.01 41.69 -28.54
CA ILE A 469 -7.03 41.15 -29.47
C ILE A 469 -7.13 41.96 -30.79
N LYS A 470 -6.12 42.73 -31.20
CA LYS A 470 -6.23 43.51 -32.46
C LYS A 470 -5.06 43.46 -33.44
N GLU A 471 -4.04 42.62 -33.23
CA GLU A 471 -2.95 42.49 -34.22
C GLU A 471 -2.60 41.05 -34.64
N GLU A 472 -3.34 40.02 -34.22
CA GLU A 472 -3.10 38.63 -34.67
C GLU A 472 -4.04 38.11 -35.78
N GLU A 473 -4.92 38.94 -36.36
CA GLU A 473 -5.77 38.49 -37.49
C GLU A 473 -5.08 38.51 -38.87
N GLU A 474 -3.83 38.98 -38.99
CA GLU A 474 -3.10 38.92 -40.26
C GLU A 474 -1.65 38.45 -40.11
N LYS A 475 -1.46 37.14 -39.84
CA LYS A 475 -0.33 36.34 -40.37
C LYS A 475 -0.40 34.92 -39.82
N ASN A 476 -0.87 33.97 -40.61
CA ASN A 476 -0.21 32.68 -40.79
C ASN A 476 -0.90 31.81 -41.86
N LYS A 477 -0.47 31.99 -43.11
CA LYS A 477 -0.35 30.87 -44.06
C LYS A 477 1.13 30.55 -44.17
N THR A 478 1.59 29.51 -43.48
CA THR A 478 2.70 28.65 -43.93
C THR A 478 2.82 27.44 -43.02
N THR A 479 2.96 26.28 -43.65
CA THR A 479 3.03 24.95 -43.05
C THR A 479 4.39 24.67 -42.42
N VAL A 480 4.42 24.42 -41.11
CA VAL A 480 5.62 24.01 -40.37
C VAL A 480 5.49 22.55 -39.92
N SER A 481 6.61 21.80 -40.02
CA SER A 481 6.71 20.35 -39.81
C SER A 481 6.55 19.90 -38.33
N LYS A 482 5.98 18.70 -38.13
CA LYS A 482 5.69 18.04 -36.84
C LYS A 482 6.87 18.07 -35.84
N TYR A 483 8.10 17.91 -36.31
CA TYR A 483 9.29 17.88 -35.44
C TYR A 483 9.72 19.25 -34.92
N GLN A 484 9.39 20.33 -35.63
CA GLN A 484 9.61 21.70 -35.14
C GLN A 484 8.56 22.11 -34.11
N LYS A 485 7.34 21.53 -34.17
CA LYS A 485 6.30 21.71 -33.14
C LYS A 485 6.63 20.99 -31.84
N ILE A 486 7.30 19.84 -31.91
CA ILE A 486 7.76 19.09 -30.73
C ILE A 486 8.92 19.82 -30.04
N LYS A 487 9.89 20.33 -30.81
CA LYS A 487 10.97 21.16 -30.23
C LYS A 487 10.46 22.48 -29.63
N LYS A 488 9.44 23.10 -30.24
CA LYS A 488 8.78 24.28 -29.67
C LYS A 488 8.07 23.97 -28.35
N LYS A 489 7.40 22.81 -28.25
CA LYS A 489 6.78 22.37 -26.99
C LYS A 489 7.80 22.09 -25.89
N GLU A 490 8.94 21.46 -26.22
CA GLU A 490 10.03 21.24 -25.26
C GLU A 490 10.77 22.53 -24.87
N GLU A 491 10.79 23.55 -25.74
CA GLU A 491 11.33 24.89 -25.46
C GLU A 491 10.32 25.75 -24.67
N GLU A 492 9.02 25.66 -24.96
CA GLU A 492 7.93 26.32 -24.22
C GLU A 492 7.77 25.74 -22.80
N GLU A 493 7.88 24.41 -22.61
CA GLU A 493 7.93 23.78 -21.27
C GLU A 493 9.19 24.15 -20.47
N LYS A 494 10.32 24.39 -21.14
CA LYS A 494 11.56 24.90 -20.51
C LYS A 494 11.51 26.41 -20.23
N GLU A 495 10.80 27.18 -21.05
CA GLU A 495 10.61 28.61 -20.85
C GLU A 495 9.56 28.92 -19.76
N GLU A 496 8.50 28.12 -19.61
CA GLU A 496 7.58 28.18 -18.44
C GLU A 496 8.31 27.85 -17.12
N GLU A 497 9.26 26.92 -17.11
CA GLU A 497 10.13 26.66 -15.94
C GLU A 497 11.11 27.82 -15.66
N SER A 498 11.41 28.68 -16.64
CA SER A 498 12.38 29.79 -16.51
C SER A 498 11.75 31.18 -16.31
N SER A 499 10.46 31.36 -16.62
CA SER A 499 9.78 32.66 -16.67
C SER A 499 8.84 32.96 -15.51
N LYS A 500 8.78 32.11 -14.47
CA LYS A 500 8.30 32.55 -13.15
C LYS A 500 9.39 33.38 -12.47
N THR A 501 9.39 34.69 -12.74
CA THR A 501 10.10 35.68 -11.93
C THR A 501 9.91 35.35 -10.45
N LYS A 502 11.01 35.17 -9.71
CA LYS A 502 11.00 35.09 -8.24
C LYS A 502 10.32 36.35 -7.70
N THR A 503 9.02 36.26 -7.43
CA THR A 503 8.32 37.22 -6.60
C THR A 503 9.00 37.19 -5.23
N GLY A 504 9.52 38.35 -4.82
CA GLY A 504 10.37 38.48 -3.65
C GLY A 504 9.68 37.95 -2.40
N ASP A 505 10.42 37.16 -1.62
CA ASP A 505 10.19 36.80 -0.21
C ASP A 505 8.75 37.04 0.29
N ASN A 506 7.78 36.33 -0.29
CA ASN A 506 6.39 36.47 0.08
C ASN A 506 6.24 35.76 1.42
N ALA A 507 6.44 36.48 2.53
CA ALA A 507 6.57 35.91 3.87
C ALA A 507 5.20 35.52 4.47
N TYR A 508 4.34 34.87 3.68
CA TYR A 508 2.98 34.45 4.06
C TYR A 508 3.00 33.54 5.30
N TRP A 509 4.00 32.65 5.41
CA TRP A 509 4.24 31.77 6.55
C TRP A 509 4.38 32.52 7.89
N ARG A 510 4.75 33.81 7.88
CA ARG A 510 4.84 34.61 9.11
C ARG A 510 3.50 34.80 9.80
N TYR A 511 2.39 34.67 9.07
CA TYR A 511 1.03 34.81 9.60
C TYR A 511 0.38 33.46 9.98
N ALA A 512 1.02 32.33 9.66
CA ALA A 512 0.50 30.99 9.92
C ALA A 512 0.24 30.71 11.40
N LEU A 513 1.00 31.35 12.29
CA LEU A 513 0.94 31.09 13.73
C LEU A 513 0.20 32.18 14.53
N VAL A 514 -0.45 33.16 13.87
CA VAL A 514 -1.11 34.30 14.54
C VAL A 514 -2.13 33.83 15.59
N GLU A 515 -2.97 32.83 15.28
CA GLU A 515 -3.96 32.28 16.21
C GLU A 515 -3.29 31.55 17.38
N ILE A 516 -2.32 30.67 17.11
CA ILE A 516 -1.67 29.85 18.14
C ILE A 516 -0.70 30.64 19.03
N LEU A 517 -0.16 31.77 18.52
CA LEU A 517 0.70 32.68 19.27
C LEU A 517 -0.03 33.36 20.43
N GLN A 518 -1.36 33.31 20.50
CA GLN A 518 -2.10 33.79 21.67
C GLN A 518 -1.96 32.84 22.88
N ASN A 519 -1.50 31.61 22.67
CA ASN A 519 -1.36 30.62 23.72
C ASN A 519 0.00 30.73 24.45
N GLU A 520 -0.03 30.95 25.77
CA GLU A 520 1.20 31.09 26.58
C GLU A 520 2.04 29.81 26.65
N THR A 521 1.39 28.63 26.64
CA THR A 521 2.09 27.34 26.59
C THR A 521 2.88 27.20 25.28
N PHE A 522 2.30 27.66 24.16
CA PHE A 522 2.98 27.71 22.86
C PHE A 522 4.23 28.58 22.93
N LYS A 523 4.10 29.84 23.36
CA LYS A 523 5.23 30.77 23.50
C LYS A 523 6.35 30.19 24.38
N THR A 524 5.97 29.54 25.48
CA THR A 524 6.92 28.91 26.40
C THR A 524 7.68 27.77 25.74
N LYS A 525 6.98 26.85 25.06
CA LYS A 525 7.62 25.73 24.33
C LYS A 525 8.48 26.24 23.17
N PHE A 526 8.02 27.25 22.44
CA PHE A 526 8.78 27.89 21.35
C PHE A 526 10.09 28.50 21.87
N ALA A 527 10.00 29.37 22.89
CA ALA A 527 11.17 30.02 23.48
C ALA A 527 12.16 29.01 24.11
N ALA A 528 11.66 27.91 24.66
CA ALA A 528 12.52 26.82 25.14
C ALA A 528 13.28 26.13 23.99
N SER A 529 12.64 25.93 22.83
CA SER A 529 13.29 25.39 21.63
C SER A 529 14.33 26.34 21.06
N GLU A 530 14.04 27.65 20.99
CA GLU A 530 15.01 28.67 20.57
C GLU A 530 16.27 28.67 21.43
N LYS A 531 16.13 28.59 22.76
CA LYS A 531 17.28 28.51 23.67
C LYS A 531 18.13 27.27 23.41
N LYS A 532 17.50 26.12 23.11
CA LYS A 532 18.21 24.90 22.72
C LYS A 532 18.95 25.07 21.38
N SER A 533 18.37 25.80 20.43
CA SER A 533 19.02 26.16 19.17
C SER A 533 20.28 27.00 19.39
N ASP A 534 20.15 28.08 20.17
CA ASP A 534 21.27 28.98 20.48
C ASP A 534 22.41 28.24 21.24
N PHE A 535 22.09 27.26 22.10
CA PHE A 535 23.08 26.45 22.83
C PHE A 535 23.65 25.27 22.03
N GLY A 536 22.83 24.60 21.22
CA GLY A 536 23.23 23.43 20.42
C GLY A 536 24.15 23.80 19.24
N LEU A 537 23.99 24.99 18.67
CA LEU A 537 24.95 25.58 17.73
C LEU A 537 26.32 25.82 18.40
N GLU A 538 26.34 26.21 19.68
CA GLU A 538 27.57 26.42 20.44
C GLU A 538 28.33 25.12 20.77
N LEU A 539 27.61 24.00 20.90
CA LEU A 539 28.20 22.67 21.12
C LEU A 539 28.71 22.05 19.81
N LEU A 540 27.95 22.17 18.72
CA LEU A 540 28.34 21.65 17.40
C LEU A 540 29.55 22.38 16.80
N GLU A 541 29.77 23.65 17.15
CA GLU A 541 31.01 24.37 16.80
C GLU A 541 32.22 23.95 17.67
N LYS A 542 31.99 23.37 18.87
CA LYS A 542 33.05 22.90 19.78
C LYS A 542 33.40 21.43 19.63
N GLU A 543 32.49 20.60 19.15
CA GLU A 543 32.69 19.15 19.00
C GLU A 543 33.10 18.75 17.58
N GLY A 544 34.35 19.09 17.22
CA GLY A 544 35.08 18.29 16.25
C GLY A 544 35.27 16.89 16.82
N TYR A 545 34.62 15.89 16.22
CA TYR A 545 34.62 14.48 16.63
C TYR A 545 36.02 13.94 16.95
N GLY A 546 36.39 13.96 18.24
CA GLY A 546 37.55 13.28 18.79
C GLY A 546 37.14 11.89 19.26
N TYR A 547 37.28 10.88 18.40
CA TYR A 547 37.02 9.49 18.76
C TYR A 547 38.14 8.98 19.68
N ASN A 548 37.97 9.11 20.99
CA ASN A 548 38.88 8.53 21.97
C ASN A 548 38.58 7.02 22.13
N LYS A 549 39.43 6.21 21.49
CA LYS A 549 39.38 4.76 21.52
C LYS A 549 39.99 4.26 22.84
N LYS A 550 39.16 4.01 23.86
CA LYS A 550 39.55 3.15 24.99
C LYS A 550 39.11 1.71 24.71
N LYS A 551 40.04 0.78 24.92
CA LYS A 551 39.79 -0.67 24.98
C LYS A 551 39.11 -0.97 26.31
N ASP A 552 37.80 -0.88 26.36
CA ASP A 552 37.01 -1.48 27.43
C ASP A 552 36.25 -2.66 26.82
N GLU A 553 36.24 -3.79 27.53
CA GLU A 553 35.42 -4.95 27.16
C GLU A 553 33.95 -4.51 27.19
N TYR A 554 33.29 -4.52 26.03
CA TYR A 554 31.91 -4.08 25.89
C TYR A 554 30.97 -5.17 26.44
N ALA A 555 30.55 -5.02 27.69
CA ALA A 555 29.36 -5.71 28.21
C ALA A 555 28.18 -4.75 28.08
N LEU A 556 27.08 -5.21 27.46
CA LEU A 556 25.83 -4.44 27.40
C LEU A 556 25.19 -4.27 28.79
N GLY A 557 25.58 -5.11 29.76
CA GLY A 557 25.04 -5.07 31.13
C GLY A 557 23.60 -5.58 31.22
N GLU A 558 23.13 -6.28 30.19
CA GLU A 558 21.78 -6.81 30.09
C GLU A 558 21.76 -8.28 30.50
N ASP A 559 20.79 -8.63 31.33
CA ASP A 559 20.58 -10.01 31.80
C ASP A 559 19.59 -10.77 30.92
N LYS A 560 18.97 -10.09 29.93
CA LYS A 560 17.96 -10.65 29.03
C LYS A 560 18.17 -10.23 27.57
N ILE A 561 18.04 -11.17 26.65
CA ILE A 561 17.99 -10.94 25.21
C ILE A 561 16.64 -11.42 24.65
N VAL A 562 16.02 -10.59 23.81
CA VAL A 562 14.87 -10.98 22.99
C VAL A 562 15.35 -11.15 21.56
N ILE A 563 15.09 -12.32 20.98
CA ILE A 563 15.45 -12.64 19.60
C ILE A 563 14.16 -12.72 18.79
N VAL A 564 14.04 -11.85 17.79
CA VAL A 564 12.87 -11.76 16.91
C VAL A 564 13.20 -12.40 15.57
N GLU A 565 12.39 -13.38 15.13
CA GLU A 565 12.49 -14.07 13.83
C GLU A 565 13.93 -14.43 13.41
N PRO A 566 14.64 -15.27 14.19
CA PRO A 566 16.01 -15.64 13.85
C PRO A 566 16.06 -16.41 12.53
N TYR A 567 16.80 -15.90 11.56
CA TYR A 567 16.89 -16.48 10.23
C TYR A 567 18.17 -17.30 10.01
N TYR A 568 18.06 -18.48 9.37
CA TYR A 568 19.22 -19.25 8.93
C TYR A 568 19.02 -19.77 7.49
N MET A 569 19.98 -19.50 6.61
CA MET A 569 19.98 -20.02 5.24
C MET A 569 21.26 -20.80 4.95
N LYS A 570 21.11 -22.04 4.47
CA LYS A 570 22.23 -22.81 3.91
C LYS A 570 22.25 -22.65 2.40
N VAL A 571 23.37 -22.11 1.90
CA VAL A 571 23.60 -21.88 0.47
C VAL A 571 24.76 -22.75 -0.03
N ASP A 572 24.58 -23.33 -1.20
CA ASP A 572 25.57 -24.08 -1.97
C ASP A 572 25.62 -23.50 -3.38
N GLU A 573 26.47 -22.49 -3.58
CA GLU A 573 26.58 -21.74 -4.84
C GLU A 573 27.01 -22.62 -6.04
N LEU A 574 27.49 -23.84 -5.78
CA LEU A 574 27.87 -24.80 -6.81
C LEU A 574 26.71 -25.69 -7.27
N SER A 575 25.57 -25.63 -6.58
CA SER A 575 24.36 -26.39 -6.89
C SER A 575 23.46 -25.59 -7.83
N ASP A 576 22.81 -26.28 -8.78
CA ASP A 576 21.77 -25.70 -9.64
C ASP A 576 20.65 -25.01 -8.83
N ILE A 577 20.47 -25.49 -7.59
CA ILE A 577 19.55 -24.93 -6.59
C ILE A 577 20.43 -24.47 -5.42
N PRO A 578 20.76 -23.16 -5.33
CA PRO A 578 21.70 -22.68 -4.33
C PRO A 578 21.17 -22.83 -2.91
N VAL A 579 19.88 -22.58 -2.69
CA VAL A 579 19.26 -22.63 -1.36
C VAL A 579 18.90 -24.08 -1.00
N LYS A 580 19.42 -24.59 0.11
CA LYS A 580 19.08 -25.91 0.65
C LYS A 580 17.91 -25.81 1.64
N TYR A 581 16.70 -25.55 1.16
CA TYR A 581 15.50 -25.24 1.96
C TYR A 581 15.28 -26.12 3.20
N GLU A 582 15.13 -27.44 3.06
CA GLU A 582 14.92 -28.35 4.21
C GLU A 582 16.09 -28.32 5.20
N ALA A 583 17.33 -28.21 4.70
CA ALA A 583 18.51 -28.12 5.56
C ALA A 583 18.61 -26.75 6.26
N SER A 584 18.10 -25.68 5.64
CA SER A 584 18.01 -24.34 6.24
C SER A 584 17.01 -24.35 7.40
N GLU A 585 15.80 -24.89 7.21
CA GLU A 585 14.78 -25.01 8.26
C GLU A 585 15.30 -25.81 9.46
N GLN A 586 15.92 -26.97 9.22
CA GLN A 586 16.53 -27.76 10.29
C GLN A 586 17.68 -27.01 10.99
N ALA A 587 18.53 -26.32 10.24
CA ALA A 587 19.64 -25.58 10.82
C ALA A 587 19.20 -24.34 11.62
N GLN A 588 18.07 -23.73 11.27
CA GLN A 588 17.44 -22.67 12.05
C GLN A 588 16.97 -23.20 13.41
N ILE A 589 16.31 -24.36 13.44
CA ILE A 589 15.92 -25.06 14.67
C ILE A 589 17.18 -25.38 15.52
N ASP A 590 18.24 -25.87 14.89
CA ASP A 590 19.50 -26.18 15.59
C ASP A 590 20.18 -24.90 16.13
N LEU A 591 20.14 -23.79 15.38
CA LEU A 591 20.68 -22.50 15.81
C LEU A 591 19.95 -22.02 17.06
N LYS A 592 18.62 -22.04 17.06
CA LYS A 592 17.79 -21.70 18.22
C LYS A 592 18.16 -22.53 19.44
N ASN A 593 18.31 -23.84 19.30
CA ASN A 593 18.71 -24.72 20.40
C ASN A 593 20.11 -24.35 20.93
N LYS A 594 21.08 -24.10 20.05
CA LYS A 594 22.43 -23.65 20.46
C LYS A 594 22.43 -22.31 21.18
N ILE A 595 21.58 -21.38 20.77
CA ILE A 595 21.41 -20.10 21.46
C ILE A 595 20.85 -20.35 22.86
N LYS A 596 19.79 -21.16 23.01
CA LYS A 596 19.22 -21.52 24.32
C LYS A 596 20.25 -22.20 25.23
N GLU A 597 21.11 -23.07 24.68
CA GLU A 597 22.19 -23.71 25.44
C GLU A 597 23.27 -22.71 25.85
N SER A 598 23.69 -21.83 24.94
CA SER A 598 24.69 -20.80 25.21
C SER A 598 24.21 -19.80 26.27
N ALA A 599 22.95 -19.39 26.18
CA ALA A 599 22.29 -18.52 27.16
C ALA A 599 22.34 -19.10 28.59
N LYS A 600 22.06 -20.40 28.73
CA LYS A 600 22.17 -21.11 30.02
C LYS A 600 23.59 -21.11 30.58
N VAL A 601 24.61 -21.24 29.73
CA VAL A 601 26.02 -21.19 30.14
C VAL A 601 26.43 -19.79 30.60
N LEU A 602 25.83 -18.76 30.02
CA LEU A 602 26.11 -17.35 30.30
C LEU A 602 25.23 -16.75 31.41
N ASP A 603 24.34 -17.53 32.02
CA ASP A 603 23.32 -17.06 32.98
C ASP A 603 22.47 -15.90 32.42
N MET A 604 22.11 -16.01 31.14
CA MET A 604 21.37 -14.99 30.38
C MET A 604 19.96 -15.48 30.07
N GLU A 605 18.95 -14.67 30.34
CA GLU A 605 17.57 -14.93 29.94
C GLU A 605 17.44 -14.71 28.43
N VAL A 606 16.85 -15.66 27.71
CA VAL A 606 16.61 -15.51 26.27
C VAL A 606 15.18 -15.91 25.92
N ASP A 607 14.46 -14.97 25.34
CA ASP A 607 13.13 -15.18 24.77
C ASP A 607 13.19 -15.14 23.25
N PHE A 608 12.41 -16.01 22.61
CA PHE A 608 12.23 -16.04 21.17
C PHE A 608 10.83 -15.57 20.82
N ILE A 609 10.76 -14.61 19.91
CA ILE A 609 9.51 -14.18 19.27
C ILE A 609 9.60 -14.61 17.81
N GLU A 610 8.95 -15.71 17.46
CA GLU A 610 9.00 -16.29 16.11
C GLU A 610 7.70 -17.02 15.76
N SER A 611 7.43 -17.07 14.47
CA SER A 611 6.25 -17.69 13.86
C SER A 611 6.22 -19.22 13.97
N THR A 612 7.38 -19.88 14.03
CA THR A 612 7.48 -21.34 14.03
C THR A 612 7.01 -22.02 15.33
N ASP A 613 6.87 -21.26 16.42
CA ASP A 613 6.41 -21.74 17.74
C ASP A 613 4.92 -21.45 17.99
N LEU A 614 4.17 -21.07 16.95
CA LEU A 614 2.75 -20.71 17.10
C LEU A 614 1.86 -21.96 17.09
N SER A 615 0.95 -22.01 18.04
CA SER A 615 -0.16 -22.96 18.09
C SER A 615 -1.46 -22.32 17.60
N ALA A 616 -2.48 -23.14 17.33
CA ALA A 616 -3.80 -22.67 16.89
C ALA A 616 -4.47 -21.64 17.82
N SER A 617 -4.04 -21.54 19.09
CA SER A 617 -4.56 -20.57 20.07
C SER A 617 -3.75 -19.28 20.18
N ASP A 618 -2.62 -19.14 19.48
CA ASP A 618 -1.66 -18.05 19.69
C ASP A 618 -1.90 -16.83 18.79
N THR A 619 -3.14 -16.57 18.39
CA THR A 619 -3.49 -15.50 17.44
C THR A 619 -3.08 -14.10 17.93
N GLU A 620 -3.18 -13.83 19.24
CA GLU A 620 -2.70 -12.57 19.81
C GLU A 620 -1.19 -12.41 19.66
N LYS A 621 -0.42 -13.48 19.95
CA LYS A 621 1.03 -13.51 19.73
C LYS A 621 1.41 -13.37 18.25
N PHE A 622 0.63 -13.96 17.34
CA PHE A 622 0.80 -13.75 15.89
C PHE A 622 0.61 -12.29 15.50
N ASN A 623 -0.41 -11.61 16.05
CA ASN A 623 -0.63 -10.19 15.79
C ASN A 623 0.49 -9.31 16.36
N GLU A 624 1.00 -9.60 17.57
CA GLU A 624 2.16 -8.90 18.14
C GLU A 624 3.43 -9.07 17.29
N LEU A 625 3.66 -10.29 16.79
CA LEU A 625 4.73 -10.60 15.84
C LEU A 625 4.61 -9.79 14.55
N ASN A 626 3.40 -9.74 13.97
CA ASN A 626 3.16 -8.98 12.75
C ASN A 626 3.40 -7.48 12.96
N ILE A 627 3.05 -6.94 14.12
CA ILE A 627 3.38 -5.55 14.47
C ILE A 627 4.90 -5.37 14.49
N LEU A 628 5.65 -6.24 15.16
CA LEU A 628 7.12 -6.14 15.19
C LEU A 628 7.73 -6.22 13.79
N ASN A 629 7.25 -7.13 12.94
CA ASN A 629 7.71 -7.29 11.57
C ASN A 629 7.38 -6.07 10.68
N ASP A 630 6.29 -5.34 10.96
CA ASP A 630 6.00 -4.08 10.25
C ASP A 630 7.01 -2.95 10.58
N TRP A 631 7.75 -3.05 11.70
CA TRP A 631 8.75 -2.05 12.13
C TRP A 631 10.21 -2.41 11.82
N LEU A 632 10.52 -3.70 11.66
CA LEU A 632 11.86 -4.23 11.36
C LEU A 632 12.13 -4.16 9.86
#